data_AF-A0A174NZK1-F1
#
_entry.id   AF-A0A174NZK1-F1
#
_cell.length_a   1.000
_cell.length_b   1.000
_cell.length_c   1.000
_cell.angle_alpha   90.00
_cell.angle_beta   90.00
_cell.angle_gamma   90.00
#
_symmetry.space_group_name_H-M   'P 1'
#
loop_
_entity.id
_entity.type
_entity.pdbx_description
1 polymer ?
#
loop_
_entity_poly.entity_id
_entity_poly.type
_entity_poly.pdbx_seq_one_letter_code
_entity_poly.pdbx_strand_id
1 'polypeptide(L)'
;MAQTTVFTCDICKQSKSKDDLAKITIKSDGIRMKGVGYNGITVDICPDCLKKKGFCVEPKSTDEEDEQVGMQNRATLENKFYEILADMGVLFEE
;
A
#
# COMPACT_ATOMS: atom_id res chain seq x y z
N MET A 1 -24.08 -20.14 -6.06
CA MET A 1 -22.78 -20.30 -5.35
C MET A 1 -22.29 -18.90 -5.04
N ALA A 2 -22.25 -18.51 -3.77
CA ALA A 2 -21.80 -17.18 -3.38
C ALA A 2 -20.30 -17.07 -3.66
N GLN A 3 -19.88 -16.13 -4.53
CA GLN A 3 -18.47 -15.78 -4.66
C GLN A 3 -18.06 -15.03 -3.40
N THR A 4 -17.38 -15.70 -2.49
CA THR A 4 -16.66 -15.05 -1.39
C THR A 4 -15.39 -14.44 -1.95
N THR A 5 -15.41 -13.14 -2.22
CA THR A 5 -14.20 -12.38 -2.55
C THR A 5 -13.34 -12.30 -1.30
N VAL A 6 -12.20 -12.98 -1.31
CA VAL A 6 -11.23 -12.96 -0.21
C VAL A 6 -10.28 -11.79 -0.43
N PHE A 7 -10.21 -10.88 0.53
CA PHE A 7 -9.24 -9.78 0.53
C PHE A 7 -8.06 -10.21 1.39
N THR A 8 -6.84 -10.09 0.86
CA THR A 8 -5.63 -10.60 1.54
C THR A 8 -4.61 -9.48 1.62
N CYS A 9 -3.96 -9.33 2.78
CA CYS A 9 -2.85 -8.40 2.92
C CYS A 9 -1.59 -8.96 2.25
N ASP A 10 -0.95 -8.20 1.37
CA ASP A 10 0.25 -8.63 0.64
C ASP A 10 1.49 -8.77 1.53
N ILE A 11 1.52 -8.12 2.70
CA ILE A 11 2.64 -8.24 3.65
C ILE A 11 2.47 -9.46 4.55
N CYS A 12 1.38 -9.55 5.31
CA CYS A 12 1.22 -10.63 6.30
C CYS A 12 0.50 -11.87 5.76
N LYS A 13 0.01 -11.83 4.51
CA LYS A 13 -0.73 -12.90 3.82
C LYS A 13 -2.01 -13.36 4.54
N GLN A 14 -2.49 -12.58 5.50
CA GLN A 14 -3.74 -12.86 6.23
C GLN A 14 -4.95 -12.34 5.44
N SER A 15 -6.06 -13.08 5.51
CA SER A 15 -7.35 -12.61 5.03
C SER A 15 -7.86 -11.45 5.90
N LYS A 16 -8.39 -10.41 5.26
CA LYS A 16 -8.90 -9.17 5.87
C LYS A 16 -10.25 -8.82 5.23
N SER A 17 -10.94 -7.82 5.78
CA SER A 17 -12.14 -7.24 5.15
C SER A 17 -11.74 -6.33 3.99
N LYS A 18 -12.67 -6.10 3.06
CA LYS A 18 -12.46 -5.20 1.91
C LYS A 18 -12.04 -3.79 2.34
N ASP A 19 -12.70 -3.28 3.38
CA ASP A 19 -12.54 -1.91 3.86
C ASP A 19 -11.32 -1.75 4.78
N ASP A 20 -10.64 -2.86 5.11
CA ASP A 20 -9.47 -2.89 6.01
C ASP A 20 -8.14 -3.00 5.24
N LEU A 21 -8.11 -2.69 3.94
CA LEU A 21 -6.89 -2.73 3.13
C LEU A 21 -6.64 -1.39 2.43
N ALA A 22 -5.49 -0.79 2.72
CA ALA A 22 -4.99 0.34 1.97
C ALA A 22 -4.42 -0.15 0.62
N LYS A 23 -4.78 0.55 -0.45
CA LYS A 23 -4.32 0.26 -1.81
C LYS A 23 -3.18 1.18 -2.20
N ILE A 24 -1.99 0.62 -2.41
CA ILE A 24 -0.86 1.33 -3.02
C ILE A 24 -0.77 0.88 -4.47
N THR A 25 -0.71 1.83 -5.42
CA THR A 25 -0.50 1.50 -6.84
C THR A 25 0.83 2.08 -7.29
N ILE A 26 1.75 1.20 -7.69
CA ILE A 26 3.08 1.56 -8.17
C ILE A 26 3.02 1.55 -9.69
N LYS A 27 3.25 2.72 -10.31
CA LYS A 27 3.30 2.87 -11.76
C LYS A 27 4.71 3.25 -12.16
N SER A 28 5.23 2.58 -13.18
CA SER A 28 6.44 3.04 -13.86
C SER A 28 6.10 4.23 -14.75
N ASP A 29 6.79 5.35 -14.57
CA ASP A 29 6.68 6.46 -15.51
C ASP A 29 7.44 6.15 -16.82
N GLY A 30 6.98 6.73 -17.94
CA GLY A 30 7.62 6.58 -19.25
C GLY A 30 7.34 5.26 -20.01
N ILE A 31 6.80 4.23 -19.37
CA ILE A 31 6.41 2.97 -20.05
C ILE A 31 4.98 3.09 -20.60
N ARG A 32 4.83 3.22 -21.93
CA ARG A 32 3.53 3.23 -22.61
C ARG A 32 3.48 2.11 -23.65
N MET A 33 2.71 1.06 -23.37
CA MET A 33 2.49 -0.05 -24.31
C MET A 33 1.09 0.06 -24.93
N LYS A 34 1.02 0.10 -26.27
CA LYS A 34 -0.25 0.20 -26.99
C LYS A 34 -1.02 -1.12 -26.90
N GLY A 35 -2.27 -1.06 -26.41
CA GLY A 35 -3.15 -2.22 -26.32
C GLY A 35 -2.93 -3.12 -25.09
N VAL A 36 -2.05 -2.74 -24.18
CA VAL A 36 -1.84 -3.45 -22.91
C VAL A 36 -2.36 -2.57 -21.79
N GLY A 37 -3.31 -3.06 -20.99
CA GLY A 37 -3.90 -2.37 -19.84
C GLY A 37 -2.92 -2.26 -18.67
N TYR A 38 -1.75 -1.66 -18.90
CA TYR A 38 -0.74 -1.50 -17.87
C TYR A 38 -1.21 -0.48 -16.83
N ASN A 39 -1.74 -0.99 -15.72
CA ASN A 39 -2.26 -0.18 -14.62
C ASN A 39 -1.27 -0.03 -13.45
N GLY A 40 -0.06 -0.59 -13.61
CA GLY A 40 0.93 -0.71 -12.54
C GLY A 40 0.70 -1.94 -11.65
N ILE A 41 1.51 -2.04 -10.60
CA ILE A 41 1.39 -3.06 -9.55
C ILE A 41 0.50 -2.48 -8.46
N THR A 42 -0.61 -3.15 -8.16
CA THR A 42 -1.48 -2.82 -7.02
C THR A 42 -1.11 -3.70 -5.84
N VAL A 43 -0.99 -3.09 -4.67
CA VAL A 43 -0.62 -3.71 -3.40
C VAL A 43 -1.70 -3.41 -2.38
N ASP A 44 -2.18 -4.44 -1.70
CA ASP A 44 -3.17 -4.35 -0.64
C ASP A 44 -2.50 -4.56 0.74
N ILE A 45 -2.50 -3.53 1.61
CA ILE A 45 -1.80 -3.56 2.91
C ILE A 45 -2.77 -3.28 4.06
N CYS A 46 -2.77 -4.12 5.08
CA CYS A 46 -3.63 -3.92 6.26
C CYS A 46 -3.08 -2.86 7.23
N PRO A 47 -3.95 -2.18 8.02
CA PRO A 47 -3.59 -1.21 9.04
C PRO A 47 -2.49 -1.68 9.99
N ASP A 48 -2.52 -2.94 10.43
CA ASP A 48 -1.51 -3.49 11.34
C ASP A 48 -0.10 -3.45 10.74
N CYS A 49 0.03 -3.80 9.46
CA CYS A 49 1.33 -3.79 8.77
C CYS A 49 1.79 -2.35 8.51
N LEU A 50 0.87 -1.45 8.18
CA LEU A 50 1.17 -0.02 8.03
C LEU A 50 1.66 0.58 9.36
N LYS A 51 0.97 0.33 10.48
CA LYS A 51 1.38 0.79 11.81
C LYS A 51 2.77 0.26 12.18
N LYS A 52 3.06 -1.02 11.91
CA LYS A 52 4.40 -1.61 12.13
C LYS A 52 5.50 -0.95 11.32
N LYS A 53 5.17 -0.41 10.14
CA LYS A 53 6.09 0.36 9.28
C LYS A 53 6.19 1.84 9.66
N GLY A 54 5.41 2.31 10.63
CA GLY A 54 5.45 3.68 11.14
C GLY A 54 4.38 4.62 10.55
N PHE A 55 3.45 4.11 9.74
CA PHE A 55 2.35 4.91 9.21
C PHE A 55 1.30 5.17 10.30
N CYS A 56 0.75 6.38 10.29
CA CYS A 56 -0.44 6.72 11.07
C CYS A 56 -1.69 6.50 10.23
N VAL A 57 -2.56 5.60 10.67
CA VAL A 57 -3.80 5.19 9.96
C VAL A 57 -5.07 5.52 10.75
N GLU A 58 -4.91 6.23 11.87
CA GLU A 58 -6.02 6.59 12.74
C GLU A 58 -6.62 7.93 12.31
N PRO A 59 -7.96 8.07 12.30
CA PRO A 59 -8.61 9.32 11.91
C PRO A 59 -8.20 10.44 12.87
N LYS A 60 -7.98 11.64 12.34
CA LYS A 60 -7.70 12.83 13.15
C LYS A 60 -8.94 13.69 13.33
N SER A 61 -8.92 14.49 14.39
CA SER A 61 -10.08 15.28 14.83
C SER A 61 -10.12 16.66 14.17
N THR A 62 -8.99 17.11 13.60
CA THR A 62 -8.83 18.43 12.99
C THR A 62 -8.09 18.32 11.66
N ASP A 63 -8.39 19.23 10.72
CA ASP A 63 -7.71 19.30 9.42
C ASP A 63 -6.18 19.52 9.57
N GLU A 64 -5.74 20.29 10.56
CA GLU A 64 -4.32 20.55 10.82
C GLU A 64 -3.56 19.26 11.24
N GLU A 65 -4.17 18.42 12.06
CA GLU A 65 -3.61 17.11 12.42
C GLU A 65 -3.61 16.15 11.23
N ASP A 66 -4.65 16.18 10.41
CA ASP A 66 -4.75 15.33 9.21
C ASP A 66 -3.67 15.70 8.18
N GLU A 67 -3.41 17.00 7.98
CA GLU A 67 -2.34 17.47 7.09
C GLU A 67 -0.96 17.04 7.59
N GLN A 68 -0.68 17.18 8.89
CA GLN A 68 0.58 16.75 9.50
C GLN A 68 0.80 15.23 9.35
N VAL A 69 -0.25 14.43 9.56
CA VAL A 69 -0.22 12.98 9.33
C VAL A 69 0.03 12.66 7.86
N GLY A 70 -0.59 13.41 6.93
CA GLY A 70 -0.35 13.27 5.50
C GLY A 70 1.12 13.48 5.15
N MET A 71 1.75 14.53 5.70
CA MET A 71 3.19 14.78 5.52
C MET A 71 4.06 13.68 6.12
N GLN A 72 3.76 13.22 7.34
CA GLN A 72 4.49 12.13 7.99
C GLN A 72 4.39 10.82 7.19
N ASN A 73 3.19 10.45 6.75
CA ASN A 73 2.96 9.23 5.99
C ASN A 73 3.66 9.28 4.63
N ARG A 74 3.70 10.46 3.98
CA ARG A 74 4.47 10.65 2.75
C ARG A 74 5.96 10.43 2.96
N ALA A 75 6.54 11.06 3.98
CA ALA A 75 7.95 10.87 4.32
C ALA A 75 8.26 9.40 4.70
N THR A 76 7.35 8.76 5.43
CA THR A 76 7.45 7.34 5.79
C THR A 76 7.44 6.46 4.54
N LEU A 77 6.54 6.73 3.60
CA LEU A 77 6.47 5.99 2.33
C LEU A 77 7.76 6.12 1.54
N GLU A 78 8.30 7.32 1.37
CA GLU A 78 9.55 7.56 0.65
C GLU A 78 10.73 6.82 1.31
N ASN A 79 10.80 6.82 2.64
CA ASN A 79 11.85 6.13 3.39
C ASN A 79 11.72 4.59 3.35
N LYS A 80 10.48 4.09 3.46
CA LYS A 80 10.19 2.66 3.64
C LYS A 80 9.79 1.95 2.37
N PHE A 81 9.77 2.63 1.22
CA PHE A 81 9.31 2.06 -0.05
C PHE A 81 10.03 0.76 -0.41
N TYR A 82 11.36 0.74 -0.35
CA TYR A 82 12.15 -0.45 -0.64
C TYR A 82 11.88 -1.59 0.33
N GLU A 83 11.73 -1.30 1.63
CA GLU A 83 11.40 -2.31 2.63
C GLU A 83 10.01 -2.92 2.39
N ILE A 84 9.03 -2.11 1.99
CA ILE A 84 7.67 -2.57 1.64
C ILE A 84 7.73 -3.48 0.42
N LEU A 85 8.51 -3.12 -0.60
CA LEU A 85 8.71 -3.95 -1.79
C LEU A 85 9.42 -5.27 -1.45
N ALA A 86 10.44 -5.22 -0.60
CA ALA A 86 11.16 -6.41 -0.14
C ALA A 86 10.26 -7.37 0.67
N ASP A 87 9.39 -6.86 1.54
CA ASP A 87 8.40 -7.68 2.29
C ASP A 87 7.42 -8.41 1.36
N MET A 88 7.20 -7.88 0.16
CA MET A 88 6.39 -8.54 -0.87
C MET A 88 7.16 -9.57 -1.69
N GLY A 89 8.46 -9.74 -1.42
CA GLY A 89 9.35 -10.63 -2.17
C GLY A 89 9.89 -10.02 -3.47
N VAL A 90 9.81 -8.69 -3.64
CA VAL A 90 10.49 -8.02 -4.76
C VAL A 90 11.99 -7.98 -4.46
N LEU A 91 12.76 -8.57 -5.37
CA LEU A 91 14.23 -8.54 -5.34
C LEU A 91 14.72 -7.48 -6.32
N PHE A 92 15.65 -6.66 -5.87
CA PHE A 92 16.38 -5.72 -6.72
C PHE A 92 17.76 -6.34 -6.98
N GLU A 93 17.98 -6.82 -8.20
CA GLU A 93 19.30 -7.30 -8.66
C GLU A 93 20.02 -6.14 -9.38
N GLU A 94 21.34 -6.03 -9.15
CA GLU A 94 22.23 -5.03 -9.78
C GLU A 94 22.65 -5.42 -11.21
#